data_AF-A0A167S9N8-F1
#
_entry.id   AF-A0A167S9N8-F1
#
_cell.length_a   1.000
_cell.length_b   1.000
_cell.length_c   1.000
_cell.angle_alpha   90.00
_cell.angle_beta   90.00
_cell.angle_gamma   90.00
#
_symmetry.space_group_name_H-M   'P 1'
#
loop_
_entity.id
_entity.type
_entity.pdbx_description
1 polymer ?
#
loop_
_entity_poly.entity_id
_entity_poly.type
_entity_poly.pdbx_seq_one_letter_code
_entity_poly.pdbx_strand_id
1 'polypeptide(L)'
;MGSEPDVVTPAGKPRPNLDGVGIWWVCWACIWTTLLAGSMAFLIRHRHLPMLRIRGLGLSLTAIALLHLFWISGQLGYVVGALAPPQAEYWIMGTYFPFGIALFHASNARFLHVAKRQQRFTVQGRGAGLWGPHADGGGRPGGLLGRFWGLDYSARTLVLVGLCMMLQLLLTVFVYLSSRKFHPAFGLPGTHVDGTDAQRNAAMGRGWEWWPTCFWQLAWAWVVAPIVLWKSRNIKDVHGWRLQTIGCTLAN
;
A
#
# COMPACT_ATOMS: atom_id res chain seq x y z
N MET A 1 -40.00 -12.97 -8.41
CA MET A 1 -39.22 -14.14 -8.85
C MET A 1 -38.75 -13.87 -10.27
N GLY A 2 -37.43 -13.94 -10.49
CA GLY A 2 -36.81 -14.03 -11.82
C GLY A 2 -36.59 -12.71 -12.57
N SER A 3 -35.57 -11.93 -12.20
CA SER A 3 -34.90 -11.02 -13.14
C SER A 3 -33.46 -11.49 -13.27
N GLU A 4 -33.24 -12.41 -14.19
CA GLU A 4 -31.90 -12.72 -14.71
C GLU A 4 -31.35 -11.42 -15.32
N PRO A 5 -30.14 -10.98 -14.95
CA PRO A 5 -29.51 -9.89 -15.69
C PRO A 5 -29.11 -10.44 -17.06
N ASP A 6 -29.55 -9.76 -18.11
CA ASP A 6 -29.11 -9.94 -19.50
C ASP A 6 -27.59 -9.84 -19.60
N VAL A 7 -26.91 -10.95 -19.33
CA VAL A 7 -25.50 -11.15 -19.60
C VAL A 7 -25.45 -11.91 -20.91
N VAL A 8 -24.63 -11.41 -21.83
CA VAL A 8 -24.33 -11.93 -23.18
C VAL A 8 -25.22 -11.37 -24.30
N THR A 9 -24.95 -10.13 -24.70
CA THR A 9 -25.00 -9.78 -26.13
C THR A 9 -23.59 -9.91 -26.72
N PRO A 10 -23.34 -10.87 -27.64
CA PRO A 10 -22.10 -10.94 -28.40
C PRO A 10 -22.18 -10.00 -29.61
N ALA A 11 -21.08 -9.31 -29.94
CA ALA A 11 -20.89 -8.43 -31.12
C ALA A 11 -21.09 -6.90 -30.98
N GLY A 12 -20.92 -6.33 -29.78
CA GLY A 12 -20.72 -4.89 -29.60
C GLY A 12 -19.26 -4.55 -29.28
N LYS A 13 -18.70 -3.47 -29.88
CA LYS A 13 -17.43 -2.89 -29.38
C LYS A 13 -17.59 -2.61 -27.87
N PRO A 14 -16.59 -2.90 -27.03
CA PRO A 14 -16.67 -2.58 -25.61
C PRO A 14 -16.91 -1.08 -25.45
N ARG A 15 -17.91 -0.73 -24.66
CA ARG A 15 -18.30 0.65 -24.36
C ARG A 15 -18.19 0.89 -22.86
N PRO A 16 -17.87 2.11 -22.42
CA PRO A 16 -17.95 2.43 -21.01
C PRO A 16 -19.40 2.38 -20.52
N ASN A 17 -19.62 1.85 -19.31
CA ASN A 17 -20.93 1.86 -18.67
C ASN A 17 -21.18 3.24 -18.07
N LEU A 18 -21.97 4.07 -18.77
CA LEU A 18 -22.32 5.45 -18.36
C LEU A 18 -23.81 5.58 -18.02
N ASP A 19 -24.36 4.55 -17.39
CA ASP A 19 -25.68 4.63 -16.76
C ASP A 19 -25.62 5.51 -15.49
N GLY A 20 -26.75 5.67 -14.79
CA GLY A 20 -26.81 6.49 -13.58
C GLY A 20 -25.80 6.07 -12.50
N VAL A 21 -25.51 4.77 -12.40
CA VAL A 21 -24.51 4.22 -11.47
C VAL A 21 -23.09 4.59 -11.90
N GLY A 22 -22.78 4.47 -13.19
CA GLY A 22 -21.48 4.87 -13.73
C GLY A 22 -21.19 6.35 -13.55
N ILE A 23 -22.18 7.22 -13.85
CA ILE A 23 -22.06 8.68 -13.65
C ILE A 23 -21.81 9.00 -12.17
N TRP A 24 -22.53 8.35 -11.26
CA TRP A 24 -22.32 8.53 -9.82
C TRP A 24 -20.89 8.22 -9.40
N TRP A 25 -20.35 7.06 -9.80
CA TRP A 25 -18.98 6.67 -9.46
C TRP A 25 -17.92 7.61 -10.05
N VAL A 26 -18.12 8.10 -11.27
CA VAL A 26 -17.23 9.10 -11.88
C VAL A 26 -17.24 10.40 -11.10
N CYS A 27 -18.43 10.94 -10.81
CA CYS A 27 -18.56 12.17 -10.01
C CYS A 27 -17.92 12.02 -8.63
N TRP A 28 -18.17 10.90 -7.96
CA TRP A 28 -17.57 10.58 -6.66
C TRP A 28 -16.05 10.50 -6.74
N ALA A 29 -15.51 9.82 -7.74
CA ALA A 29 -14.06 9.72 -7.97
C ALA A 29 -13.43 11.10 -8.23
N CYS A 30 -14.08 11.98 -9.00
CA CYS A 30 -13.62 13.35 -9.26
C CYS A 30 -13.63 14.21 -8.00
N ILE A 31 -14.71 14.18 -7.22
CA ILE A 31 -14.82 14.94 -5.97
C ILE A 31 -13.75 14.47 -4.98
N TRP A 32 -13.61 13.16 -4.79
CA TRP A 32 -12.61 12.62 -3.87
C TRP A 32 -11.18 12.95 -4.31
N THR A 33 -10.89 12.85 -5.61
CA THR A 33 -9.56 13.17 -6.15
C THR A 33 -9.21 14.65 -5.98
N THR A 34 -10.15 15.57 -6.20
CA THR A 34 -9.90 17.00 -6.02
C THR A 34 -9.68 17.36 -4.56
N LEU A 35 -10.48 16.79 -3.64
CA LEU A 35 -10.28 16.96 -2.19
C LEU A 35 -8.92 16.42 -1.74
N LEU A 36 -8.53 15.23 -2.20
CA LEU A 36 -7.25 14.63 -1.85
C LEU A 36 -6.07 15.43 -2.42
N ALA A 37 -6.12 15.79 -3.71
CA ALA A 37 -5.08 16.57 -4.36
C ALA A 37 -4.94 17.96 -3.71
N GLY A 38 -6.06 18.61 -3.38
CA GLY A 38 -6.07 19.87 -2.64
C GLY A 38 -5.43 19.73 -1.25
N SER A 39 -5.74 18.65 -0.53
CA SER A 39 -5.13 18.35 0.77
C SER A 39 -3.63 18.11 0.66
N MET A 40 -3.19 17.34 -0.34
CA MET A 40 -1.76 17.12 -0.61
C MET A 40 -1.04 18.42 -0.96
N ALA A 41 -1.63 19.26 -1.82
CA ALA A 41 -1.08 20.56 -2.19
C ALA A 41 -0.97 21.50 -0.98
N PHE A 42 -1.98 21.54 -0.11
CA PHE A 42 -1.95 22.29 1.15
C PHE A 42 -0.77 21.83 2.04
N LEU A 43 -0.61 20.52 2.23
CA LEU A 43 0.50 19.96 3.01
C LEU A 43 1.86 20.28 2.41
N ILE A 44 1.99 20.25 1.08
CA ILE A 44 3.23 20.61 0.38
C ILE A 44 3.53 22.11 0.55
N ARG A 45 2.52 22.98 0.48
CA ARG A 45 2.69 24.42 0.64
C ARG A 45 3.11 24.79 2.07
N HIS A 46 2.57 24.08 3.06
CA HIS A 46 2.89 24.27 4.47
C HIS A 46 4.02 23.35 5.00
N ARG A 47 4.81 22.73 4.11
CA ARG A 47 5.93 21.82 4.45
C ARG A 47 6.99 22.39 5.40
N HIS A 48 7.02 23.72 5.58
CA HIS A 48 7.92 24.40 6.49
C HIS A 48 7.52 24.25 7.96
N LEU A 49 6.26 23.88 8.25
CA LEU A 49 5.80 23.66 9.62
C LEU A 49 6.59 22.51 10.28
N PRO A 50 7.13 22.68 11.50
CA PRO A 50 7.93 21.67 12.17
C PRO A 50 7.24 20.31 12.27
N MET A 51 5.92 20.30 12.54
CA MET A 51 5.15 19.06 12.65
C MET A 51 5.15 18.23 11.35
N LEU A 52 5.16 18.90 10.18
CA LEU A 52 5.13 18.26 8.88
C LEU A 52 6.52 17.82 8.42
N ARG A 53 7.56 18.60 8.76
CA ARG A 53 8.95 18.29 8.44
C ARG A 53 9.44 17.02 9.16
N ILE A 54 9.01 16.81 10.40
CA ILE A 54 9.33 15.63 11.22
C ILE A 54 8.74 14.35 10.62
N ARG A 55 7.52 14.43 10.04
CA ARG A 55 6.76 13.27 9.53
C ARG A 55 7.31 12.68 8.22
N GLY A 56 8.19 13.40 7.51
CA GLY A 56 8.79 12.91 6.26
C GLY A 56 7.78 12.88 5.11
N LEU A 57 7.24 14.06 4.78
CA LEU A 57 6.13 14.30 3.84
C LEU A 57 6.18 13.46 2.55
N GLY A 58 7.35 13.30 1.94
CA GLY A 58 7.50 12.57 0.68
C GLY A 58 7.00 11.13 0.74
N LEU A 59 7.36 10.37 1.79
CA LEU A 59 6.96 8.96 1.91
C LEU A 59 5.45 8.82 2.11
N SER A 60 4.87 9.69 2.95
CA SER A 60 3.42 9.68 3.19
C SER A 60 2.65 10.06 1.93
N LEU A 61 3.11 11.08 1.19
CA LEU A 61 2.44 11.51 -0.05
C LEU A 61 2.55 10.46 -1.16
N THR A 62 3.70 9.79 -1.30
CA THR A 62 3.84 8.68 -2.28
C THR A 62 2.95 7.50 -1.90
N ALA A 63 2.87 7.14 -0.61
CA ALA A 63 1.96 6.10 -0.14
C ALA A 63 0.50 6.44 -0.45
N ILE A 64 0.07 7.66 -0.11
CA ILE A 64 -1.29 8.16 -0.37
C ILE A 64 -1.59 8.15 -1.86
N ALA A 65 -0.65 8.58 -2.71
CA ALA A 65 -0.82 8.58 -4.16
C ALA A 65 -1.05 7.17 -4.71
N LEU A 66 -0.25 6.18 -4.30
CA LEU A 66 -0.42 4.79 -4.73
C LEU A 66 -1.75 4.18 -4.24
N LEU A 67 -2.11 4.43 -2.98
CA LEU A 67 -3.40 3.97 -2.43
C LEU A 67 -4.59 4.64 -3.12
N HIS A 68 -4.46 5.90 -3.51
CA HIS A 68 -5.48 6.61 -4.28
C HIS A 68 -5.60 6.07 -5.71
N LEU A 69 -4.48 5.77 -6.36
CA LEU A 69 -4.48 5.12 -7.68
C LEU A 69 -5.13 3.73 -7.63
N PHE A 70 -4.89 2.99 -6.56
CA PHE A 70 -5.58 1.72 -6.31
C PHE A 70 -7.10 1.94 -6.14
N TRP A 71 -7.49 2.85 -5.25
CA TRP A 71 -8.89 3.16 -4.95
C TRP A 71 -9.66 3.62 -6.19
N ILE A 72 -9.11 4.58 -6.96
CA ILE A 72 -9.78 5.13 -8.15
C ILE A 72 -9.94 4.07 -9.24
N SER A 73 -8.97 3.14 -9.37
CA SER A 73 -9.07 2.03 -10.29
C SER A 73 -10.25 1.12 -9.94
N GLY A 74 -10.47 0.85 -8.65
CA GLY A 74 -11.65 0.12 -8.18
C GLY A 74 -12.96 0.86 -8.43
N GLN A 75 -13.03 2.16 -8.13
CA GLN A 75 -14.25 2.97 -8.33
C GLN A 75 -14.65 3.05 -9.81
N LEU A 76 -13.66 3.21 -10.70
CA LEU A 76 -13.91 3.30 -12.13
C LEU A 76 -14.04 1.92 -12.79
N GLY A 77 -13.77 0.83 -12.08
CA GLY A 77 -13.86 -0.53 -12.62
C GLY A 77 -15.22 -0.87 -13.23
N TYR A 78 -16.31 -0.35 -12.65
CA TYR A 78 -17.64 -0.50 -13.23
C TYR A 78 -17.79 0.19 -14.60
N VAL A 79 -17.17 1.37 -14.75
CA VAL A 79 -17.28 2.23 -15.94
C VAL A 79 -16.32 1.79 -17.04
N VAL A 80 -15.06 1.54 -16.69
CA VAL A 80 -13.98 1.25 -17.66
C VAL A 80 -13.57 -0.21 -17.72
N GLY A 81 -14.12 -1.08 -16.87
CA GLY A 81 -13.70 -2.48 -16.76
C GLY A 81 -13.83 -3.27 -18.07
N ALA A 82 -14.86 -2.99 -18.88
CA ALA A 82 -15.03 -3.62 -20.19
C ALA A 82 -13.98 -3.17 -21.23
N LEU A 83 -13.34 -2.02 -21.01
CA LEU A 83 -12.29 -1.46 -21.87
C LEU A 83 -10.88 -1.79 -21.36
N ALA A 84 -10.77 -2.12 -20.07
CA ALA A 84 -9.49 -2.37 -19.42
C ALA A 84 -8.88 -3.69 -19.91
N PRO A 85 -7.54 -3.78 -20.05
CA PRO A 85 -6.88 -5.04 -20.30
C PRO A 85 -7.22 -6.07 -19.21
N PRO A 86 -7.48 -7.34 -19.54
CA PRO A 86 -7.83 -8.38 -18.55
C PRO A 86 -6.79 -8.55 -17.44
N GLN A 87 -5.50 -8.37 -17.76
CA GLN A 87 -4.43 -8.41 -16.76
C GLN A 87 -4.28 -7.15 -15.91
N ALA A 88 -4.99 -6.05 -16.22
CA ALA A 88 -4.81 -4.79 -15.51
C ALA A 88 -5.15 -4.92 -14.03
N GLU A 89 -6.22 -5.64 -13.70
CA GLU A 89 -6.63 -5.91 -12.32
C GLU A 89 -5.51 -6.59 -11.52
N TYR A 90 -4.86 -7.60 -12.10
CA TYR A 90 -3.75 -8.31 -11.49
C TYR A 90 -2.59 -7.37 -11.16
N TRP A 91 -2.21 -6.48 -12.08
CA TRP A 91 -1.13 -5.53 -11.85
C TRP A 91 -1.49 -4.46 -10.81
N ILE A 92 -2.71 -3.93 -10.86
CA ILE A 92 -3.20 -2.91 -9.91
C ILE A 92 -3.20 -3.48 -8.49
N MET A 93 -3.73 -4.69 -8.30
CA MET A 93 -3.77 -5.38 -7.01
C MET A 93 -2.38 -5.86 -6.57
N GLY A 94 -1.54 -6.30 -7.50
CA GLY A 94 -0.19 -6.82 -7.25
C GLY A 94 0.85 -5.75 -6.93
N THR A 95 0.61 -4.48 -7.30
CA THR A 95 1.58 -3.39 -7.14
C THR A 95 1.04 -2.21 -6.33
N TYR A 96 0.00 -1.51 -6.81
CA TYR A 96 -0.43 -0.23 -6.22
C TYR A 96 -0.83 -0.40 -4.75
N PHE A 97 -1.61 -1.43 -4.46
CA PHE A 97 -2.06 -1.71 -3.11
C PHE A 97 -0.91 -2.10 -2.16
N PRO A 98 -0.14 -3.19 -2.40
CA PRO A 98 0.93 -3.59 -1.49
C PRO A 98 2.04 -2.55 -1.37
N PHE A 99 2.35 -1.79 -2.43
CA PHE A 99 3.35 -0.72 -2.36
C PHE A 99 2.84 0.48 -1.56
N GLY A 100 1.57 0.86 -1.76
CA GLY A 100 0.92 1.91 -0.98
C GLY A 100 0.95 1.60 0.52
N ILE A 101 0.56 0.38 0.89
CA ILE A 101 0.58 -0.10 2.28
C ILE A 101 2.01 -0.17 2.84
N ALA A 102 2.96 -0.72 2.08
CA ALA A 102 4.36 -0.80 2.52
C ALA A 102 4.97 0.58 2.80
N LEU A 103 4.76 1.55 1.90
CA LEU A 103 5.22 2.93 2.10
C LEU A 103 4.48 3.62 3.24
N PHE A 104 3.20 3.33 3.43
CA PHE A 104 2.41 3.86 4.54
C PHE A 104 2.98 3.39 5.89
N HIS A 105 3.30 2.09 6.01
CA HIS A 105 3.96 1.56 7.20
C HIS A 105 5.35 2.14 7.41
N ALA A 106 6.14 2.31 6.34
CA ALA A 106 7.46 2.96 6.42
C ALA A 106 7.37 4.38 6.97
N SER A 107 6.41 5.16 6.46
CA SER A 107 6.11 6.52 6.91
C SER A 107 5.75 6.53 8.40
N ASN A 108 4.88 5.63 8.85
CA ASN A 108 4.45 5.56 10.24
C ASN A 108 5.56 5.07 11.18
N ALA A 109 6.38 4.10 10.78
CA ALA A 109 7.53 3.62 11.56
C ALA A 109 8.57 4.72 11.76
N ARG A 110 8.85 5.50 10.70
CA ARG A 110 9.75 6.65 10.77
C ARG A 110 9.20 7.72 11.73
N PHE A 111 7.91 8.06 11.63
CA PHE A 111 7.28 9.01 12.53
C PHE A 111 7.39 8.59 14.00
N LEU A 112 7.06 7.33 14.29
CA LEU A 112 7.18 6.73 15.62
C LEU A 112 8.58 6.82 16.22
N HIS A 113 9.61 6.58 15.39
CA HIS A 113 11.00 6.67 15.83
C HIS A 113 11.41 8.10 16.19
N VAL A 114 11.00 9.07 15.36
CA VAL A 114 11.29 10.49 15.64
C VAL A 114 10.54 10.95 16.90
N ALA A 115 9.27 10.59 17.06
CA ALA A 115 8.48 10.91 18.26
C ALA A 115 9.11 10.33 19.54
N LYS A 116 9.57 9.08 19.51
CA LYS A 116 10.30 8.46 20.64
C LYS A 116 11.61 9.17 20.96
N ARG A 117 12.35 9.64 19.95
CA ARG A 117 13.56 10.46 20.18
C ARG A 117 13.21 11.79 20.84
N GLN A 118 12.15 12.46 20.41
CA GLN A 118 11.69 13.72 21.01
C GLN A 118 11.21 13.53 22.46
N GLN A 119 10.50 12.44 22.76
CA GLN A 119 10.06 12.11 24.12
C GLN A 119 11.24 11.92 25.09
N ARG A 120 12.37 11.36 24.63
CA ARG A 120 13.56 11.21 25.48
C ARG A 120 14.13 12.57 25.91
N PHE A 121 14.12 13.57 25.03
CA PHE A 121 14.57 14.92 25.36
C PHE A 121 13.62 15.66 26.31
N THR A 122 12.31 15.43 26.22
CA THR A 122 11.35 16.02 27.16
C THR A 122 11.34 15.33 28.53
N VAL A 123 11.64 14.02 28.59
CA VAL A 123 11.78 13.28 29.86
C VAL A 123 13.14 13.56 30.53
N GLN A 124 14.24 13.61 29.77
CA GLN A 124 15.56 14.00 30.30
C GLN A 124 15.66 15.49 30.67
N GLY A 125 14.90 16.36 29.99
CA GLY A 125 14.81 17.78 30.32
C GLY A 125 14.16 18.11 31.66
N ARG A 126 13.55 17.12 32.35
CA ARG A 126 13.00 17.28 33.70
C ARG A 126 13.86 16.68 34.82
N GLY A 127 15.03 16.10 34.52
CA GLY A 127 15.79 15.41 35.57
C GLY A 127 17.24 15.00 35.32
N ALA A 128 17.95 15.48 34.30
CA ALA A 128 19.36 15.10 34.15
C ALA A 128 20.24 16.17 33.48
N GLY A 129 20.76 17.09 34.28
CA GLY A 129 22.22 17.27 34.24
C GLY A 129 22.84 15.98 34.80
N LEU A 130 23.98 15.55 34.24
CA LEU A 130 24.71 14.32 34.57
C LEU A 130 24.17 13.06 33.86
N TRP A 131 24.65 12.82 32.65
CA TRP A 131 25.23 11.55 32.15
C TRP A 131 25.40 11.67 30.62
N GLY A 132 26.64 11.83 30.17
CA GLY A 132 26.99 11.94 28.76
C GLY A 132 26.96 10.59 28.02
N PRO A 133 27.41 10.59 26.77
CA PRO A 133 28.02 9.39 26.19
C PRO A 133 29.48 9.68 25.87
N HIS A 134 30.37 9.30 26.79
CA HIS A 134 31.68 8.81 26.41
C HIS A 134 31.56 7.30 26.17
N ALA A 135 32.44 6.79 25.30
CA ALA A 135 32.69 5.39 24.97
C ALA A 135 31.71 4.71 24.00
N ASP A 136 32.13 3.97 22.97
CA ASP A 136 33.48 3.62 22.50
C ASP A 136 33.39 3.02 21.10
N GLY A 137 34.52 3.05 20.39
CA GLY A 137 34.71 2.30 19.16
C GLY A 137 34.52 0.80 19.34
N GLY A 138 33.88 0.16 18.37
CA GLY A 138 33.71 -1.28 18.32
C GLY A 138 33.68 -1.75 16.87
N GLY A 139 34.74 -2.47 16.48
CA GLY A 139 35.01 -3.20 15.24
C GLY A 139 33.97 -3.16 14.12
N ARG A 140 34.40 -2.67 12.95
CA ARG A 140 33.72 -2.88 11.67
C ARG A 140 33.40 -4.37 11.48
N PRO A 141 32.14 -4.78 11.30
CA PRO A 141 31.86 -6.05 10.64
C PRO A 141 32.09 -5.80 9.16
N GLY A 142 33.19 -6.32 8.62
CA GLY A 142 33.46 -6.30 7.19
C GLY A 142 32.36 -7.05 6.43
N GLY A 143 31.41 -6.32 5.84
CA GLY A 143 30.34 -6.90 5.04
C GLY A 143 29.15 -5.97 4.83
N LEU A 144 28.29 -6.31 3.86
CA LEU A 144 27.05 -5.57 3.56
C LEU A 144 26.12 -5.50 4.77
N LEU A 145 26.08 -6.56 5.60
CA LEU A 145 25.33 -6.57 6.86
C LEU A 145 25.89 -5.55 7.86
N GLY A 146 27.20 -5.46 8.06
CA GLY A 146 27.80 -4.49 8.98
C GLY A 146 27.50 -3.04 8.58
N ARG A 147 27.48 -2.76 7.26
CA ARG A 147 27.02 -1.47 6.73
C ARG A 147 25.53 -1.23 7.00
N PHE A 148 24.65 -2.22 6.83
CA PHE A 148 23.22 -2.10 7.09
C PHE A 148 22.89 -1.84 8.57
N TRP A 149 23.59 -2.51 9.49
CA TRP A 149 23.44 -2.30 10.94
C TRP A 149 24.05 -0.96 11.40
N GLY A 150 24.96 -0.36 10.62
CA GLY A 150 25.48 0.99 10.83
C GLY A 150 24.60 2.13 10.29
N LEU A 151 23.58 1.83 9.47
CA LEU A 151 22.68 2.85 8.93
C LEU A 151 21.75 3.43 10.00
N ASP A 152 21.47 4.73 9.85
CA ASP A 152 20.39 5.40 10.59
C ASP A 152 19.07 4.64 10.44
N TYR A 153 18.27 4.61 11.52
CA TYR A 153 16.99 3.87 11.55
C TYR A 153 16.06 4.20 10.37
N SER A 154 16.01 5.47 9.94
CA SER A 154 15.25 5.88 8.76
C SER A 154 15.77 5.24 7.47
N ALA A 155 17.09 5.21 7.27
CA ALA A 155 17.71 4.57 6.12
C ALA A 155 17.51 3.05 6.17
N ARG A 156 17.63 2.43 7.34
CA ARG A 156 17.37 1.00 7.54
C ARG A 156 15.92 0.64 7.20
N THR A 157 14.96 1.45 7.65
CA THR A 157 13.53 1.25 7.36
C THR A 157 13.25 1.39 5.87
N LEU A 158 13.84 2.40 5.20
CA LEU A 158 13.71 2.58 3.75
C LEU A 158 14.29 1.41 2.95
N VAL A 159 15.48 0.93 3.33
CA VAL A 159 16.10 -0.23 2.68
C VAL A 159 15.24 -1.48 2.88
N LEU A 160 14.76 -1.73 4.09
CA LEU A 160 13.95 -2.92 4.38
C LEU A 160 12.61 -2.88 3.63
N VAL A 161 11.92 -1.75 3.64
CA VAL A 161 10.66 -1.56 2.90
C VAL A 161 10.90 -1.66 1.40
N GLY A 162 11.98 -1.07 0.88
CA GLY A 162 12.36 -1.17 -0.53
C GLY A 162 12.66 -2.62 -0.95
N LEU A 163 13.34 -3.39 -0.11
CA LEU A 163 13.57 -4.82 -0.34
C LEU A 163 12.26 -5.61 -0.34
N CYS A 164 11.34 -5.33 0.59
CA CYS A 164 10.02 -5.96 0.61
C CYS A 164 9.20 -5.63 -0.65
N MET A 165 9.23 -4.36 -1.10
CA MET A 165 8.56 -3.94 -2.33
C MET A 165 9.18 -4.59 -3.57
N MET A 166 10.51 -4.71 -3.61
CA MET A 166 11.21 -5.40 -4.69
C MET A 166 10.86 -6.88 -4.72
N LEU A 167 10.88 -7.56 -3.57
CA LEU A 167 10.48 -8.96 -3.46
C LEU A 167 9.03 -9.16 -3.91
N GLN A 168 8.13 -8.27 -3.49
CA GLN A 168 6.74 -8.28 -3.93
C GLN A 168 6.64 -8.14 -5.46
N LEU A 169 7.36 -7.18 -6.06
CA LEU A 169 7.38 -6.99 -7.50
C LEU A 169 7.87 -8.24 -8.24
N LEU A 170 8.97 -8.82 -7.77
CA LEU A 170 9.54 -10.03 -8.35
C LEU A 170 8.58 -11.20 -8.25
N LEU A 171 7.88 -11.35 -7.12
CA LEU A 171 6.87 -12.39 -6.94
C LEU A 171 5.67 -12.18 -7.86
N THR A 172 5.18 -10.95 -8.02
CA THR A 172 4.11 -10.59 -8.97
C THR A 172 4.54 -10.87 -10.42
N VAL A 173 5.74 -10.45 -10.82
CA VAL A 173 6.28 -10.73 -12.16
C VAL A 173 6.46 -12.24 -12.38
N PHE A 174 6.99 -12.95 -11.38
CA PHE A 174 7.21 -14.39 -11.46
C PHE A 174 5.89 -15.14 -11.67
N VAL A 175 4.85 -14.83 -10.87
CA VAL A 175 3.53 -15.45 -11.02
C VAL A 175 2.91 -15.10 -12.37
N TYR A 176 2.99 -13.83 -12.78
CA TYR A 176 2.52 -13.37 -14.09
C TYR A 176 3.14 -14.16 -15.25
N LEU A 177 4.46 -14.32 -15.26
CA LEU A 177 5.18 -15.06 -16.32
C LEU A 177 4.98 -16.59 -16.23
N SER A 178 4.74 -17.12 -15.03
CA SER A 178 4.60 -18.57 -14.83
C SER A 178 3.22 -19.13 -15.20
N SER A 179 2.16 -18.31 -15.15
CA SER A 179 0.79 -18.78 -15.39
C SER A 179 0.39 -18.71 -16.86
N ARG A 180 -0.07 -19.85 -17.40
CA ARG A 180 -0.63 -19.92 -18.76
C ARG A 180 -1.95 -19.17 -18.90
N LYS A 181 -2.55 -18.71 -17.80
CA LYS A 181 -3.73 -17.81 -17.84
C LYS A 181 -3.38 -16.48 -18.47
N PHE A 182 -2.21 -15.92 -18.15
CA PHE A 182 -1.76 -14.63 -18.69
C PHE A 182 -1.02 -14.79 -20.01
N HIS A 183 -0.33 -15.92 -20.18
CA HIS A 183 0.45 -16.23 -21.38
C HIS A 183 0.09 -17.61 -21.96
N PRO A 184 -0.82 -17.68 -22.94
CA PRO A 184 -1.24 -18.97 -23.52
C PRO A 184 -0.09 -19.76 -24.17
N ALA A 185 0.95 -19.08 -24.64
CA ALA A 185 2.08 -19.68 -25.35
C ALA A 185 3.16 -20.28 -24.44
N PHE A 186 3.30 -19.81 -23.19
CA PHE A 186 4.32 -20.30 -22.27
C PHE A 186 3.87 -20.20 -20.81
N GLY A 187 4.26 -21.17 -19.99
CA GLY A 187 3.89 -21.25 -18.57
C GLY A 187 3.73 -22.69 -18.08
N LEU A 188 3.39 -22.84 -16.81
CA LEU A 188 3.26 -24.13 -16.16
C LEU A 188 2.04 -24.93 -16.69
N PRO A 189 2.22 -26.20 -17.11
CA PRO A 189 1.12 -27.09 -17.46
C PRO A 189 0.12 -27.21 -16.30
N GLY A 190 -1.19 -27.18 -16.58
CA GLY A 190 -2.25 -27.24 -15.56
C GLY A 190 -2.81 -25.88 -15.11
N THR A 191 -2.21 -24.77 -15.53
CA THR A 191 -2.76 -23.40 -15.27
C THR A 191 -3.61 -22.85 -16.41
N HIS A 192 -3.78 -23.58 -17.51
CA HIS A 192 -4.65 -23.19 -18.63
C HIS A 192 -6.12 -23.12 -18.23
N VAL A 193 -6.87 -22.27 -18.92
CA VAL A 193 -8.32 -22.18 -18.83
C VAL A 193 -8.89 -22.37 -20.23
N ASP A 194 -9.68 -23.42 -20.41
CA ASP A 194 -10.40 -23.69 -21.64
C ASP A 194 -11.71 -22.90 -21.67
N GLY A 195 -12.10 -22.43 -22.86
CA GLY A 195 -13.36 -21.71 -23.07
C GLY A 195 -13.23 -20.48 -23.96
N THR A 196 -14.31 -19.70 -24.02
CA THR A 196 -14.38 -18.43 -24.76
C THR A 196 -13.49 -17.36 -24.13
N ASP A 197 -13.11 -16.34 -24.89
CA ASP A 197 -12.28 -15.21 -24.42
C ASP A 197 -12.84 -14.55 -23.16
N ALA A 198 -14.17 -14.39 -23.10
CA ALA A 198 -14.85 -13.84 -21.94
C ALA A 198 -14.71 -14.74 -20.69
N GLN A 199 -14.81 -16.06 -20.84
CA GLN A 199 -14.62 -17.02 -19.74
C GLN A 199 -13.16 -17.05 -19.28
N ARG A 200 -12.21 -16.98 -20.21
CA ARG A 200 -10.78 -16.92 -19.90
C ARG A 200 -10.43 -15.65 -19.11
N ASN A 201 -10.94 -14.50 -19.54
CA ASN A 201 -10.75 -13.23 -18.83
C ASN A 201 -11.38 -13.27 -17.43
N ALA A 202 -12.60 -13.80 -17.29
CA ALA A 202 -13.24 -13.95 -15.98
C ALA A 202 -12.46 -14.89 -15.04
N ALA A 203 -11.79 -15.90 -15.59
CA ALA A 203 -10.96 -16.83 -14.82
C ALA A 203 -9.60 -16.23 -14.38
N MET A 204 -9.13 -15.14 -15.00
CA MET A 204 -7.91 -14.45 -14.58
C MET A 204 -8.07 -13.79 -13.20
N GLY A 205 -9.28 -13.35 -12.85
CA GLY A 205 -9.61 -12.78 -11.53
C GLY A 205 -9.65 -13.80 -10.39
N ARG A 206 -9.34 -15.09 -10.65
CA ARG A 206 -9.44 -16.17 -9.66
C ARG A 206 -8.28 -17.14 -9.77
N GLY A 207 -7.90 -17.75 -8.65
CA GLY A 207 -6.95 -18.86 -8.61
C GLY A 207 -5.78 -18.63 -7.67
N TRP A 208 -4.82 -19.56 -7.73
CA TRP A 208 -3.63 -19.56 -6.89
C TRP A 208 -2.70 -18.37 -7.18
N GLU A 209 -2.83 -17.75 -8.35
CA GLU A 209 -2.04 -16.58 -8.78
C GLU A 209 -2.22 -15.38 -7.83
N TRP A 210 -3.33 -15.34 -7.11
CA TRP A 210 -3.69 -14.30 -6.15
C TRP A 210 -3.17 -14.59 -4.73
N TRP A 211 -2.59 -15.78 -4.50
CA TRP A 211 -2.12 -16.18 -3.19
C TRP A 211 -1.08 -15.21 -2.61
N PRO A 212 -0.05 -14.75 -3.36
CA PRO A 212 0.91 -13.78 -2.83
C PRO A 212 0.27 -12.49 -2.30
N THR A 213 -0.68 -11.94 -3.05
CA THR A 213 -1.38 -10.70 -2.68
C THR A 213 -2.33 -10.95 -1.52
N CYS A 214 -3.16 -11.99 -1.56
CA CYS A 214 -4.15 -12.26 -0.52
C CYS A 214 -3.51 -12.67 0.80
N PHE A 215 -2.49 -13.54 0.77
CA PHE A 215 -1.78 -14.01 1.96
C PHE A 215 -1.13 -12.84 2.70
N TRP A 216 -0.48 -11.92 1.98
CA TRP A 216 0.17 -10.78 2.60
C TRP A 216 -0.86 -9.85 3.26
N GLN A 217 -1.97 -9.57 2.59
CA GLN A 217 -3.04 -8.74 3.15
C GLN A 217 -3.66 -9.37 4.41
N LEU A 218 -3.92 -10.68 4.39
CA LEU A 218 -4.39 -11.42 5.55
C LEU A 218 -3.39 -11.36 6.71
N ALA A 219 -2.09 -11.56 6.45
CA ALA A 219 -1.07 -11.47 7.49
C ALA A 219 -1.01 -10.07 8.14
N TRP A 220 -1.15 -9.01 7.36
CA TRP A 220 -1.20 -7.64 7.90
C TRP A 220 -2.46 -7.40 8.72
N ALA A 221 -3.64 -7.71 8.17
CA ALA A 221 -4.92 -7.45 8.82
C ALA A 221 -5.14 -8.29 10.08
N TRP A 222 -4.69 -9.55 10.10
CA TRP A 222 -4.98 -10.49 11.20
C TRP A 222 -3.86 -10.63 12.22
N VAL A 223 -2.62 -10.32 11.87
CA VAL A 223 -1.49 -10.46 12.79
C VAL A 223 -0.92 -9.10 13.16
N VAL A 224 -0.49 -8.32 12.18
CA VAL A 224 0.25 -7.09 12.45
C VAL A 224 -0.66 -5.99 13.00
N ALA A 225 -1.83 -5.80 12.39
CA ALA A 225 -2.82 -4.82 12.81
C ALA A 225 -3.25 -5.00 14.29
N PRO A 226 -3.65 -6.21 14.75
CA PRO A 226 -3.95 -6.45 16.17
C PRO A 226 -2.75 -6.20 17.09
N ILE A 227 -1.54 -6.60 16.70
CA ILE A 227 -0.32 -6.36 17.51
C ILE A 227 -0.07 -4.85 17.66
N VAL A 228 -0.24 -4.08 16.59
CA VAL A 228 -0.08 -2.61 16.61
C VAL A 228 -1.15 -1.97 17.48
N LEU A 229 -2.41 -2.37 17.33
CA LEU A 229 -3.52 -1.90 18.17
C LEU A 229 -3.24 -2.20 19.65
N TRP A 230 -2.84 -3.43 19.97
CA TRP A 230 -2.50 -3.85 21.33
C TRP A 230 -1.35 -3.03 21.94
N LYS A 231 -0.27 -2.81 21.18
CA LYS A 231 0.86 -1.99 21.64
C LYS A 231 0.51 -0.51 21.80
N SER A 232 -0.45 0.00 21.01
CA SER A 232 -0.84 1.42 21.04
C SER A 232 -1.81 1.78 22.18
N ARG A 233 -2.44 0.79 22.83
CA ARG A 233 -3.57 1.02 23.77
C ARG A 233 -3.27 1.90 24.97
N ASN A 234 -2.02 1.90 25.45
CA ASN A 234 -1.61 2.63 26.66
C ASN A 234 -0.86 3.94 26.37
N ILE A 235 -0.79 4.37 25.11
CA ILE A 235 -0.11 5.62 24.75
C ILE A 235 -1.09 6.78 24.92
N LYS A 236 -0.85 7.63 25.93
CA LYS A 236 -1.55 8.91 26.11
C LYS A 236 -0.86 9.97 25.26
N ASP A 237 -1.49 10.37 24.17
CA ASP A 237 -0.94 11.32 23.20
C ASP A 237 -1.83 12.57 23.09
N VAL A 238 -1.22 13.74 23.17
CA VAL A 238 -1.85 15.06 23.08
C VAL A 238 -2.21 15.44 21.63
N HIS A 239 -1.64 14.76 20.64
CA HIS A 239 -1.79 15.11 19.22
C HIS A 239 -2.73 14.17 18.44
N GLY A 240 -3.53 13.34 19.11
CA GLY A 240 -4.52 12.46 18.47
C GLY A 240 -3.94 11.32 17.63
N TRP A 241 -2.63 11.08 17.71
CA TRP A 241 -1.92 10.09 16.89
C TRP A 241 -2.39 8.65 17.13
N ARG A 242 -2.79 8.31 18.36
CA ARG A 242 -3.43 7.03 18.67
C ARG A 242 -4.68 6.81 17.83
N LEU A 243 -5.52 7.83 17.69
CA LEU A 243 -6.78 7.76 16.96
C LEU A 243 -6.53 7.60 15.45
N GLN A 244 -5.53 8.30 14.90
CA GLN A 244 -5.09 8.12 13.51
C GLN A 244 -4.56 6.70 13.26
N THR A 245 -3.75 6.17 14.18
CA THR A 245 -3.19 4.83 14.05
C THR A 245 -4.27 3.76 14.12
N ILE A 246 -5.22 3.88 15.07
CA ILE A 246 -6.37 2.98 15.18
C ILE A 246 -7.24 3.08 13.92
N GLY A 247 -7.59 4.29 13.48
CA GLY A 247 -8.40 4.50 12.28
C GLY A 247 -7.76 3.92 11.02
N CYS A 248 -6.46 4.13 10.81
CA CYS A 248 -5.75 3.55 9.67
C CYS A 248 -5.59 2.03 9.76
N THR A 249 -5.55 1.47 10.97
CA THR A 249 -5.46 0.02 11.16
C THR A 249 -6.80 -0.67 10.98
N LEU A 250 -7.91 0.02 11.28
CA LEU A 250 -9.28 -0.47 11.05
C LEU A 250 -9.73 -0.31 9.59
N ALA A 251 -9.20 0.70 8.89
CA ALA A 251 -9.52 0.95 7.48
C ALA A 251 -8.77 0.04 6.49
N ASN A 252 -7.82 -0.76 6.98
CA ASN A 252 -6.93 -1.63 6.22
C ASN A 252 -7.29 -3.09 6.47
#